data_AF-A0A0P8X9T9-F1
#
_entry.id   AF-A0A0P8X9T9-F1
#
_cell.length_a   1.000
_cell.length_b   1.000
_cell.length_c   1.000
_cell.angle_alpha   90.00
_cell.angle_beta   90.00
_cell.angle_gamma   90.00
#
_symmetry.space_group_name_H-M   'P 1'
#
loop_
_entity.id
_entity.type
_entity.pdbx_description
1 polymer ?
#
loop_
_entity_poly.entity_id
_entity_poly.type
_entity_poly.pdbx_seq_one_letter_code
_entity_poly.pdbx_strand_id
1 'polypeptide(L)'
;MKKEIKQFRITKGDEKIKVAWKLIREVAKYSHSGPFWKFLEENFGIKEKDVKEIMRFLEQVGEVEIHRSIDGKRLYVSTLKDIKDNPIKLDRWLK
;
A
#
# COMPACT_ATOMS: atom_id res chain seq x y z
N MET A 1 -1.04 -7.77 11.10
CA MET A 1 -1.47 -7.28 9.77
C MET A 1 -2.86 -7.74 9.30
N LYS A 2 -3.27 -9.02 9.42
CA LYS A 2 -4.65 -9.43 9.05
C LYS A 2 -5.75 -8.65 9.78
N LYS A 3 -5.54 -8.34 11.06
CA LYS A 3 -6.48 -7.58 11.89
C LYS A 3 -6.63 -6.14 11.38
N GLU A 4 -5.52 -5.56 10.93
CA GLU A 4 -5.41 -4.21 10.41
C GLU A 4 -6.08 -4.09 9.03
N ILE A 5 -5.97 -5.11 8.18
CA ILE A 5 -6.77 -5.18 6.93
C ILE A 5 -8.27 -5.27 7.23
N LYS A 6 -8.66 -6.08 8.22
CA LYS A 6 -10.07 -6.11 8.66
C LYS A 6 -10.50 -4.73 9.17
N GLN A 7 -9.64 -4.06 9.93
CA GLN A 7 -9.88 -2.70 10.41
C GLN A 7 -10.08 -1.72 9.24
N PHE A 8 -9.19 -1.72 8.25
CA PHE A 8 -9.33 -0.90 7.04
C PHE A 8 -10.70 -1.06 6.36
N ARG A 9 -11.24 -2.29 6.31
CA ARG A 9 -12.55 -2.56 5.69
C ARG A 9 -13.73 -1.98 6.47
N ILE A 10 -13.62 -1.84 7.78
CA ILE A 10 -14.71 -1.35 8.65
C ILE A 10 -14.60 0.15 8.96
N THR A 11 -13.39 0.71 8.92
CA THR A 11 -13.13 2.13 9.19
C THR A 11 -13.65 3.01 8.04
N LYS A 12 -14.13 4.22 8.37
CA LYS A 12 -14.67 5.21 7.43
C LYS A 12 -14.03 6.58 7.66
N GLY A 13 -14.17 7.46 6.67
CA GLY A 13 -13.62 8.83 6.72
C GLY A 13 -12.09 8.86 6.81
N ASP A 14 -11.56 9.94 7.37
CA ASP A 14 -10.11 10.22 7.43
C ASP A 14 -9.33 9.16 8.22
N GLU A 15 -9.97 8.51 9.19
CA GLU A 15 -9.34 7.42 9.95
C GLU A 15 -9.02 6.23 9.04
N LYS A 16 -9.79 6.02 7.97
CA LYS A 16 -9.52 4.98 6.97
C LYS A 16 -8.22 5.26 6.22
N ILE A 17 -7.93 6.54 5.94
CA ILE A 17 -6.69 6.98 5.29
C ILE A 17 -5.49 6.67 6.17
N LYS A 18 -5.55 6.98 7.46
CA LYS A 18 -4.48 6.67 8.43
C LYS A 18 -4.23 5.16 8.54
N VAL A 19 -5.29 4.36 8.63
CA VAL A 19 -5.17 2.89 8.69
C VAL A 19 -4.58 2.33 7.39
N ALA A 20 -5.01 2.84 6.23
CA ALA A 20 -4.47 2.48 4.93
C ALA A 20 -2.96 2.78 4.85
N TRP A 21 -2.55 3.99 5.24
CA TRP A 21 -1.15 4.37 5.23
C TRP A 21 -0.29 3.53 6.17
N LYS A 22 -0.79 3.24 7.37
CA LYS A 22 -0.11 2.35 8.31
C LYS A 22 0.15 0.98 7.69
N LEU A 23 -0.85 0.39 7.03
CA LEU A 23 -0.70 -0.88 6.33
C LEU A 23 0.31 -0.80 5.18
N ILE A 24 0.23 0.22 4.33
CA ILE A 24 1.13 0.37 3.18
C ILE A 24 2.57 0.59 3.62
N ARG A 25 2.82 1.36 4.67
CA ARG A 25 4.17 1.54 5.23
C ARG A 25 4.76 0.23 5.73
N GLU A 26 3.98 -0.56 6.47
CA GLU A 26 4.45 -1.88 6.93
C GLU A 26 4.74 -2.81 5.75
N VAL A 27 3.85 -2.84 4.75
CA VAL A 27 4.04 -3.64 3.53
C VAL A 27 5.27 -3.19 2.74
N ALA A 28 5.49 -1.89 2.60
CA ALA A 28 6.58 -1.30 1.82
C ALA A 28 7.98 -1.66 2.35
N LYS A 29 8.14 -1.89 3.66
CA LYS A 29 9.41 -2.34 4.27
C LYS A 29 9.94 -3.62 3.61
N TYR A 30 9.03 -4.49 3.17
CA TYR A 30 9.34 -5.77 2.56
C TYR A 30 9.34 -5.74 1.03
N SER A 31 9.22 -4.57 0.40
CA SER A 31 9.13 -4.41 -1.07
C SER A 31 10.33 -4.97 -1.86
N HIS A 32 11.44 -5.23 -1.18
CA HIS A 32 12.65 -5.83 -1.74
C HIS A 32 12.76 -7.34 -1.45
N SER A 33 11.92 -7.89 -0.58
CA SER A 33 11.86 -9.32 -0.33
C SER A 33 11.46 -10.04 -1.62
N GLY A 34 12.24 -11.06 -1.99
CA GLY A 34 11.92 -11.93 -3.13
C GLY A 34 10.57 -12.64 -2.94
N PRO A 35 10.09 -13.32 -3.99
CA PRO A 35 8.79 -13.04 -4.60
C PRO A 35 7.81 -12.32 -3.65
N PHE A 36 7.77 -10.99 -3.75
CA PHE A 36 7.11 -10.09 -2.79
C PHE A 36 5.71 -10.55 -2.33
N TRP A 37 4.82 -10.90 -3.28
CA TRP A 37 3.45 -11.31 -2.95
C TRP A 37 3.40 -12.62 -2.17
N LYS A 38 4.25 -13.57 -2.55
CA LYS A 38 4.37 -14.86 -1.85
C LYS A 38 4.92 -14.65 -0.43
N PHE A 39 5.91 -13.77 -0.28
CA PHE A 39 6.44 -13.39 1.03
C PHE A 39 5.35 -12.83 1.95
N LEU A 40 4.49 -11.92 1.44
CA LEU A 40 3.39 -11.37 2.23
C LEU A 40 2.33 -12.41 2.62
N GLU A 41 2.03 -13.34 1.71
CA GLU A 41 1.07 -14.41 1.97
C GLU A 41 1.62 -15.41 3.00
N GLU A 42 2.87 -15.82 2.89
CA GLU A 42 3.47 -16.81 3.81
C GLU A 42 3.71 -16.24 5.21
N ASN A 43 4.19 -15.00 5.32
CA ASN A 43 4.59 -14.42 6.61
C ASN A 43 3.45 -13.70 7.33
N PHE A 44 2.51 -13.13 6.58
CA PHE A 44 1.44 -12.31 7.16
C PHE A 44 0.04 -12.79 6.77
N GLY A 45 -0.07 -13.76 5.84
CA GLY A 45 -1.33 -14.25 5.31
C GLY A 45 -2.15 -13.16 4.62
N ILE A 46 -1.47 -12.20 4.00
CA ILE A 46 -2.09 -11.10 3.25
C ILE A 46 -2.03 -11.44 1.78
N LYS A 47 -3.16 -11.28 1.07
CA LYS A 47 -3.21 -11.54 -0.36
C LYS A 47 -2.85 -10.29 -1.14
N GLU A 48 -2.30 -10.49 -2.33
CA GLU A 48 -2.01 -9.40 -3.28
C GLU A 48 -3.21 -8.48 -3.49
N LYS A 49 -4.42 -9.05 -3.59
CA LYS A 49 -5.66 -8.28 -3.76
C LYS A 49 -5.92 -7.28 -2.62
N ASP A 50 -5.57 -7.63 -1.38
CA ASP A 50 -5.84 -6.79 -0.21
C ASP A 50 -4.94 -5.56 -0.25
N VAL A 51 -3.66 -5.73 -0.60
CA VAL A 51 -2.72 -4.61 -0.76
C VAL A 51 -3.12 -3.73 -1.92
N LYS A 52 -3.48 -4.32 -3.07
CA LYS A 52 -3.96 -3.56 -4.24
C LYS A 52 -5.22 -2.75 -3.93
N GLU A 53 -6.15 -3.32 -3.15
CA GLU A 53 -7.36 -2.65 -2.69
C GLU A 53 -7.02 -1.38 -1.89
N ILE A 54 -6.09 -1.50 -0.93
CA ILE A 54 -5.65 -0.38 -0.08
C ILE A 54 -4.92 0.69 -0.91
N MET A 55 -4.00 0.28 -1.79
CA MET A 55 -3.27 1.24 -2.64
C MET A 55 -4.21 1.99 -3.59
N ARG A 56 -5.21 1.30 -4.17
CA ARG A 56 -6.22 1.94 -5.02
C ARG A 56 -7.08 2.92 -4.24
N PHE A 57 -7.43 2.59 -2.99
CA PHE A 57 -8.16 3.52 -2.14
C PHE A 57 -7.36 4.80 -1.91
N LEU A 58 -6.07 4.68 -1.56
CA LEU A 58 -5.18 5.84 -1.41
C LEU A 58 -5.05 6.64 -2.72
N GLU A 59 -4.97 5.97 -3.88
CA GLU A 59 -4.97 6.64 -5.19
C GLU A 59 -6.28 7.39 -5.45
N GLN A 60 -7.42 6.82 -5.09
CA GLN A 60 -8.73 7.44 -5.27
C GLN A 60 -8.94 8.68 -4.40
N VAL A 61 -8.40 8.70 -3.18
CA VAL A 61 -8.50 9.86 -2.28
C VAL A 61 -7.39 10.89 -2.51
N GLY A 62 -6.53 10.68 -3.51
CA GLY A 62 -5.46 11.62 -3.88
C GLY A 62 -4.17 11.51 -3.06
N GLU A 63 -4.06 10.49 -2.21
CA GLU A 63 -2.95 10.32 -1.28
C GLU A 63 -1.71 9.69 -1.93
N VAL A 64 -1.86 8.92 -3.00
CA VAL A 64 -0.71 8.31 -3.69
C VAL A 64 -0.97 8.17 -5.17
N GLU A 65 0.04 8.41 -5.99
CA GLU A 65 -0.02 8.05 -7.40
C GLU A 65 0.65 6.69 -7.63
N ILE A 66 -0.11 5.71 -8.12
CA ILE A 66 0.46 4.39 -8.42
C ILE A 66 1.20 4.50 -9.75
N HIS A 67 2.49 4.14 -9.75
CA HIS A 67 3.31 4.10 -10.96
C HIS A 67 2.64 3.30 -12.08
N ARG A 68 2.83 3.75 -13.31
CA ARG A 68 2.30 3.09 -14.51
C ARG A 68 3.44 2.74 -15.46
N SER A 69 3.36 1.57 -16.09
CA SER A 69 4.23 1.23 -17.22
C SER A 69 3.87 2.08 -18.44
N ILE A 70 4.70 2.01 -19.48
CA ILE A 70 4.42 2.63 -20.79
C ILE A 70 3.06 2.14 -21.33
N ASP A 71 2.73 0.86 -21.15
CA ASP A 71 1.43 0.28 -21.53
C ASP A 71 0.26 0.63 -20.57
N GLY A 72 0.46 1.53 -19.59
CA GLY A 72 -0.56 1.93 -18.62
C GLY A 72 -0.82 0.94 -17.48
N LYS A 73 -0.06 -0.15 -17.35
CA LYS A 73 -0.24 -1.13 -16.27
C LYS A 73 0.27 -0.56 -14.95
N ARG A 74 -0.54 -0.71 -13.89
CA ARG A 74 -0.17 -0.29 -12.52
C ARG A 74 0.97 -1.14 -11.96
N LEU A 75 2.02 -0.47 -11.47
CA LEU A 75 3.25 -1.04 -10.92
C LEU A 75 3.27 -0.91 -9.39
N TYR A 76 2.44 -1.71 -8.72
CA TYR A 76 2.25 -1.66 -7.26
C TYR A 76 3.55 -1.88 -6.48
N VAL A 77 4.36 -2.89 -6.84
CA VAL A 77 5.61 -3.19 -6.13
C VAL A 77 6.64 -2.09 -6.33
N SER A 78 6.73 -1.49 -7.53
CA SER A 78 7.60 -0.33 -7.76
C SER A 78 7.18 0.85 -6.89
N THR A 79 5.88 1.14 -6.85
CA THR A 79 5.33 2.21 -5.99
C THR A 79 5.68 1.95 -4.50
N LEU A 80 5.60 0.70 -4.04
CA LEU A 80 5.96 0.33 -2.66
C LEU A 80 7.46 0.46 -2.37
N LYS A 81 8.34 0.23 -3.35
CA LYS A 81 9.78 0.49 -3.22
C LYS A 81 10.03 1.99 -3.05
N ASP A 82 9.41 2.80 -3.89
CA ASP A 82 9.51 4.26 -3.79
C ASP A 82 9.02 4.80 -2.44
N ILE A 83 7.90 4.27 -1.93
CA ILE A 83 7.37 4.60 -0.60
C ILE A 83 8.37 4.24 0.50
N LYS A 84 9.02 3.07 0.40
CA LYS A 84 10.04 2.65 1.35
C LYS A 84 11.25 3.59 1.34
N ASP A 85 11.69 3.97 0.15
CA ASP A 85 12.91 4.77 -0.04
C ASP A 85 12.68 6.27 0.19
N ASN A 86 11.45 6.75 0.07
CA ASN A 86 11.07 8.16 0.24
C ASN A 86 9.87 8.36 1.18
N PRO A 87 9.99 8.04 2.48
CA PRO A 87 8.89 8.18 3.43
C PRO A 87 8.43 9.64 3.63
N ILE A 88 9.26 10.63 3.29
CA ILE A 88 8.97 12.08 3.46
C ILE A 88 8.07 12.65 2.35
N LYS A 89 8.11 12.10 1.12
CA LYS A 89 7.23 12.55 0.01
C LYS A 89 5.74 12.38 0.35
N LEU A 90 5.49 11.55 1.34
CA LEU A 90 4.24 11.04 1.82
C LEU A 90 3.54 12.04 2.78
N ASP A 91 4.31 12.76 3.61
CA ASP A 91 3.77 13.89 4.40
C ASP A 91 3.35 15.08 3.52
N ARG A 92 3.89 15.16 2.29
CA ARG A 92 3.44 16.13 1.28
C ARG A 92 2.19 15.68 0.52
N TRP A 93 1.84 14.40 0.56
CA TRP A 93 0.62 13.89 -0.07
C TRP A 93 -0.63 14.01 0.83
N LEU A 94 -0.43 14.19 2.14
CA LEU A 94 -1.48 14.51 3.13
C LEU A 94 -1.92 15.99 3.11
N LYS A 95 -1.60 16.76 2.05
CA LYS A 95 -1.86 18.21 1.96
C LYS A 95 -3.07 18.56 1.11
#